data_AF-A0A7V9SYQ2-F1
#
_entry.id   AF-A0A7V9SYQ2-F1
#
_cell.length_a   1.000
_cell.length_b   1.000
_cell.length_c   1.000
_cell.angle_alpha   90.00
_cell.angle_beta   90.00
_cell.angle_gamma   90.00
#
_symmetry.space_group_name_H-M   'P 1'
#
loop_
_entity.id
_entity.type
_entity.pdbx_description
1 polymer ?
#
loop_
_entity_poly.entity_id
_entity_poly.type
_entity_poly.pdbx_seq_one_letter_code
_entity_poly.pdbx_strand_id
1 'polypeptide(L)'
;MPNPFSIETKTDDGFALINLEGAVDAHTAPKFEEAVQTVIDQGQYKIIVDCEKLTYISSAGLGVFMGFVEEVRDEGGDIKICGLSEKVKQPFEILGFETLYDFCPDVESAKKQFDEPVKGGF
;
A
#
# COMPACT_ATOMS: atom_id res chain seq x y z
N MET A 1 -3.06 -5.49 25.35
CA MET A 1 -4.24 -5.50 24.45
C MET A 1 -3.67 -5.46 23.03
N PRO A 2 -4.10 -6.31 22.08
CA PRO A 2 -3.74 -6.06 20.68
C PRO A 2 -4.33 -4.70 20.29
N ASN A 3 -3.52 -3.82 19.72
CA ASN A 3 -3.99 -2.51 19.25
C ASN A 3 -5.12 -2.72 18.22
N PRO A 4 -6.23 -1.98 18.29
CA PRO A 4 -7.29 -2.09 17.30
C PRO A 4 -6.74 -1.70 15.92
N PHE A 5 -7.00 -2.53 14.91
CA PHE A 5 -6.68 -2.18 13.53
C PHE A 5 -7.46 -0.92 13.14
N SER A 6 -6.73 0.08 12.65
CA SER A 6 -7.29 1.35 12.19
C SER A 6 -6.76 1.67 10.81
N ILE A 7 -7.62 2.24 9.98
CA ILE A 7 -7.30 2.66 8.62
C ILE A 7 -7.76 4.10 8.44
N GLU A 8 -6.83 4.96 7.99
CA GLU A 8 -7.13 6.36 7.70
C GLU A 8 -6.71 6.68 6.26
N THR A 9 -7.68 7.07 5.44
CA THR A 9 -7.46 7.49 4.05
C THR A 9 -7.48 9.01 3.96
N LYS A 10 -6.48 9.61 3.31
CA LYS A 10 -6.40 11.03 3.00
C LYS A 10 -6.06 11.22 1.53
N THR A 11 -6.81 12.06 0.84
CA THR A 11 -6.53 12.41 -0.56
C THR A 11 -5.97 13.82 -0.59
N ASP A 12 -4.74 13.98 -1.05
CA ASP A 12 -3.99 15.25 -1.02
C ASP A 12 -3.07 15.34 -2.25
N ASP A 13 -3.00 16.51 -2.89
CA ASP A 13 -2.10 16.80 -4.01
C ASP A 13 -2.12 15.80 -5.19
N GLY A 14 -3.26 15.15 -5.42
CA GLY A 14 -3.39 14.15 -6.49
C GLY A 14 -2.85 12.77 -6.15
N PHE A 15 -2.68 12.47 -4.86
CA PHE A 15 -2.36 11.14 -4.32
C PHE A 15 -3.40 10.73 -3.27
N ALA A 16 -3.60 9.43 -3.09
CA ALA A 16 -4.26 8.89 -1.90
C ALA A 16 -3.23 8.30 -0.94
N LEU A 17 -3.26 8.74 0.30
CA LEU A 17 -2.48 8.22 1.41
C LEU A 17 -3.38 7.35 2.29
N ILE A 18 -3.07 6.06 2.37
CA ILE A 18 -3.75 5.09 3.23
C ILE A 18 -2.80 4.74 4.38
N ASN A 19 -3.16 5.12 5.60
CA ASN A 19 -2.36 4.82 6.79
C ASN A 19 -2.92 3.56 7.46
N LEU A 20 -2.06 2.56 7.69
CA LEU A 20 -2.41 1.30 8.33
C LEU A 20 -1.80 1.23 9.72
N GLU A 21 -2.64 1.08 10.75
CA GLU A 21 -2.21 0.89 12.13
C GLU A 21 -2.71 -0.46 12.66
N GLY A 22 -1.85 -1.20 13.36
CA GLY A 22 -2.23 -2.47 13.97
C GLY A 22 -1.83 -3.68 13.12
N ALA A 23 -2.78 -4.52 12.70
CA ALA A 23 -2.51 -5.78 12.01
C ALA A 23 -3.48 -6.03 10.86
N VAL A 24 -2.94 -6.43 9.70
CA VAL A 24 -3.72 -6.85 8.53
C VAL A 24 -3.78 -8.38 8.46
N ASP A 25 -4.89 -8.95 8.91
CA ASP A 25 -5.19 -10.38 8.93
C ASP A 25 -6.50 -10.68 8.17
N ALA A 26 -6.95 -11.94 8.15
CA ALA A 26 -8.16 -12.34 7.44
C ALA A 26 -9.43 -11.58 7.87
N HIS A 27 -9.47 -11.03 9.09
CA HIS A 27 -10.60 -10.25 9.59
C HIS A 27 -10.52 -8.76 9.22
N THR A 28 -9.32 -8.21 9.04
CA THR A 28 -9.09 -6.79 8.75
C THR A 28 -8.77 -6.52 7.29
N ALA A 29 -8.33 -7.53 6.53
CA ALA A 29 -8.09 -7.46 5.09
C ALA A 29 -9.31 -6.96 4.29
N PRO A 30 -10.57 -7.38 4.56
CA PRO A 30 -11.72 -6.84 3.84
C PRO A 30 -11.91 -5.33 4.04
N LYS A 31 -11.54 -4.79 5.21
CA LYS A 31 -11.60 -3.33 5.46
C LYS A 31 -10.50 -2.58 4.71
N PHE A 32 -9.32 -3.19 4.60
CA PHE A 32 -8.24 -2.62 3.79
C PHE A 32 -8.62 -2.62 2.31
N GLU A 33 -9.17 -3.73 1.81
CA GLU A 33 -9.71 -3.85 0.45
C GLU A 33 -10.76 -2.78 0.14
N GLU A 34 -11.76 -2.60 1.02
CA GLU A 34 -12.79 -1.58 0.85
C GLU A 34 -12.21 -0.16 0.78
N ALA A 35 -11.18 0.13 1.60
CA ALA A 35 -10.53 1.45 1.58
C ALA A 35 -9.75 1.71 0.29
N VAL A 36 -9.06 0.69 -0.24
CA VAL A 36 -8.37 0.78 -1.54
C VAL A 36 -9.39 0.95 -2.67
N GLN A 37 -10.45 0.14 -2.67
CA GLN A 37 -11.51 0.25 -3.67
C GLN A 37 -12.19 1.63 -3.65
N THR A 38 -12.42 2.19 -2.46
CA THR A 38 -13.02 3.53 -2.32
C THR A 38 -12.13 4.60 -2.93
N VAL A 39 -10.81 4.48 -2.77
CA VAL A 39 -9.83 5.41 -3.39
C VAL A 39 -9.86 5.31 -4.91
N ILE A 40 -9.94 4.08 -5.43
CA ILE A 40 -9.99 3.82 -6.87
C ILE A 40 -11.31 4.34 -7.46
N ASP A 41 -12.46 4.12 -6.81
CA ASP A 41 -13.77 4.63 -7.23
C ASP A 41 -13.83 6.17 -7.25
N GLN A 42 -13.02 6.83 -6.41
CA GLN A 42 -12.83 8.29 -6.43
C GLN A 42 -11.93 8.78 -7.58
N GLY A 43 -11.45 7.88 -8.46
CA GLY A 43 -10.58 8.19 -9.59
C GLY A 43 -9.14 8.50 -9.18
N GLN A 44 -8.71 8.03 -8.00
CA GLN A 44 -7.35 8.23 -7.51
C GLN A 44 -6.54 6.94 -7.67
N TYR A 45 -5.56 6.99 -8.57
CA TYR A 45 -4.73 5.84 -8.93
C TYR A 45 -3.28 5.99 -8.46
N LYS A 46 -2.90 7.11 -7.85
CA LYS A 46 -1.59 7.25 -7.21
C LYS A 46 -1.74 6.99 -5.71
N ILE A 47 -1.55 5.73 -5.32
CA ILE A 47 -1.83 5.27 -3.96
C ILE A 47 -0.52 5.08 -3.19
N ILE A 48 -0.44 5.67 -2.01
CA ILE A 48 0.64 5.49 -1.05
C ILE A 48 0.06 4.78 0.15
N VAL A 49 0.60 3.61 0.50
CA VAL A 49 0.22 2.85 1.67
C VAL A 49 1.30 2.99 2.73
N ASP A 50 0.99 3.74 3.79
CA ASP A 50 1.87 3.91 4.94
C ASP A 50 1.69 2.78 5.95
N CYS A 51 2.76 2.00 6.11
CA CYS A 51 2.84 0.85 6.99
C CYS A 51 3.68 1.12 8.24
N GLU A 52 4.05 2.38 8.55
CA GLU A 52 4.92 2.72 9.69
C GLU A 52 4.38 2.15 11.01
N LYS A 53 3.06 2.19 11.18
CA LYS A 53 2.38 1.68 12.38
C LYS A 53 1.80 0.27 12.21
N LEU A 54 2.10 -0.38 11.10
CA LEU A 54 1.68 -1.75 10.84
C LEU A 54 2.63 -2.71 11.56
N THR A 55 2.06 -3.54 12.42
CA THR A 55 2.80 -4.47 13.28
C THR A 55 2.82 -5.89 12.72
N TYR A 56 1.88 -6.23 11.84
CA TYR A 56 1.73 -7.57 11.27
C TYR A 56 0.93 -7.55 9.96
N ILE A 57 1.30 -8.42 9.02
CA ILE A 57 0.54 -8.71 7.81
C ILE A 57 0.48 -10.22 7.57
N SER A 58 -0.69 -10.72 7.16
CA SER A 58 -0.92 -12.10 6.74
C SER A 58 -1.07 -12.22 5.21
N SER A 59 -1.19 -13.45 4.70
CA SER A 59 -1.46 -13.72 3.29
C SER A 59 -2.71 -13.02 2.75
N ALA A 60 -3.74 -12.81 3.59
CA ALA A 60 -4.94 -12.09 3.19
C ALA A 60 -4.63 -10.63 2.83
N GLY A 61 -3.81 -9.95 3.63
CA GLY A 61 -3.38 -8.58 3.36
C GLY A 61 -2.52 -8.47 2.11
N LEU A 62 -1.60 -9.42 1.92
CA LEU A 62 -0.76 -9.50 0.72
C LEU A 62 -1.60 -9.72 -0.55
N GLY A 63 -2.67 -10.52 -0.44
CA GLY A 63 -3.63 -10.73 -1.52
C GLY A 63 -4.35 -9.45 -1.92
N VAL A 64 -4.70 -8.58 -0.96
CA VAL A 64 -5.31 -7.27 -1.25
C VAL A 64 -4.37 -6.41 -2.09
N PHE A 65 -3.09 -6.29 -1.70
CA PHE A 65 -2.10 -5.58 -2.51
C PHE A 65 -2.08 -6.13 -3.94
N MET A 66 -1.87 -7.46 -4.07
CA MET A 66 -1.77 -8.14 -5.36
C MET A 66 -3.01 -7.97 -6.25
N GLY A 67 -4.20 -7.87 -5.65
CA GLY A 67 -5.45 -7.70 -6.40
C GLY A 67 -5.60 -6.32 -7.04
N PHE A 68 -5.07 -5.27 -6.43
CA PHE A 68 -5.27 -3.89 -6.90
C PHE A 68 -4.10 -3.32 -7.70
N VAL A 69 -2.89 -3.88 -7.60
CA VAL A 69 -1.73 -3.31 -8.30
C VAL A 69 -1.87 -3.33 -9.82
N GLU A 70 -2.44 -4.40 -10.40
CA GLU A 70 -2.71 -4.44 -11.84
C GLU A 70 -3.79 -3.43 -12.23
N GLU A 71 -4.92 -3.42 -11.52
CA GLU A 71 -6.04 -2.49 -11.78
C GLU A 71 -5.60 -1.02 -11.75
N VAL A 72 -4.82 -0.64 -10.73
CA VAL A 72 -4.33 0.73 -10.57
C VAL A 72 -3.33 1.11 -11.67
N ARG A 73 -2.53 0.15 -12.15
CA ARG A 73 -1.55 0.37 -13.22
C ARG A 73 -2.17 0.46 -14.60
N ASP A 74 -3.22 -0.33 -14.87
CA ASP A 74 -3.99 -0.24 -16.11
C ASP A 74 -4.58 1.18 -16.30
N GLU A 75 -4.94 1.83 -15.19
CA GLU A 75 -5.44 3.21 -15.17
C GLU A 75 -4.31 4.28 -15.18
N GLY A 76 -3.06 3.86 -15.35
CA GLY A 76 -1.88 4.75 -15.44
C GLY A 76 -1.36 5.26 -14.08
N GLY A 77 -1.79 4.65 -12.98
CA GLY A 77 -1.33 4.90 -11.63
C GLY A 77 -0.30 3.90 -11.14
N ASP A 78 -0.06 3.90 -9.82
CA ASP A 78 0.74 2.87 -9.16
C ASP A 78 0.40 2.82 -7.65
N ILE A 79 0.81 1.73 -6.99
CA ILE A 79 0.75 1.58 -5.54
C ILE A 79 2.16 1.55 -4.97
N LYS A 80 2.48 2.53 -4.13
CA LYS A 80 3.75 2.58 -3.39
C LYS A 80 3.53 2.24 -1.94
N ILE A 81 4.45 1.47 -1.36
CA ILE A 81 4.37 1.02 0.03
C ILE A 81 5.52 1.65 0.81
N CYS A 82 5.23 2.33 1.92
CA CYS A 82 6.25 2.95 2.76
C CYS A 82 6.17 2.53 4.23
N GLY A 83 7.23 2.81 5.00
CA GLY A 83 7.22 2.61 6.45
C GLY A 83 7.21 1.14 6.90
N LEU A 84 7.58 0.18 6.04
CA LEU A 84 7.56 -1.23 6.44
C LEU A 84 8.59 -1.53 7.54
N SER A 85 8.11 -2.10 8.65
CA SER A 85 8.99 -2.74 9.64
C SER A 85 9.54 -4.06 9.09
N GLU A 86 10.73 -4.49 9.55
CA GLU A 86 11.38 -5.74 9.07
C GLU A 86 10.45 -6.97 9.17
N LYS A 87 9.63 -7.04 10.22
CA LYS A 87 8.65 -8.12 10.41
C LYS A 87 7.57 -8.17 9.35
N VAL A 88 7.13 -6.99 8.90
CA VAL A 88 6.10 -6.86 7.87
C VAL A 88 6.72 -7.00 6.48
N LYS A 89 7.99 -6.61 6.29
CA LYS A 89 8.73 -6.73 5.04
C LYS A 89 8.98 -8.20 4.65
N GLN A 90 9.30 -9.07 5.62
CA GLN A 90 9.63 -10.48 5.34
C GLN A 90 8.63 -11.22 4.44
N PRO A 91 7.30 -11.19 4.70
CA PRO A 91 6.32 -11.80 3.82
C PRO A 91 6.34 -11.26 2.37
N PHE A 92 6.59 -9.96 2.17
CA PHE A 92 6.72 -9.38 0.83
C PHE A 92 7.96 -9.91 0.11
N GLU A 93 9.10 -10.02 0.80
CA GLU A 93 10.36 -10.53 0.24
C GLU A 93 10.24 -12.02 -0.15
N ILE A 94 9.62 -12.83 0.71
CA ILE A 94 9.41 -14.27 0.44
C ILE A 94 8.56 -14.49 -0.82
N LEU A 95 7.58 -13.62 -1.07
CA LEU A 95 6.72 -13.69 -2.25
C LEU A 95 7.29 -12.96 -3.47
N GLY A 96 8.44 -12.30 -3.34
CA GLY A 96 9.08 -11.57 -4.45
C GLY A 96 8.41 -10.25 -4.83
N PHE A 97 7.64 -9.65 -3.92
CA PHE A 97 6.92 -8.40 -4.16
C PHE A 97 7.86 -7.21 -4.40
N GLU A 98 9.15 -7.32 -4.09
CA GLU A 98 10.17 -6.31 -4.42
C GLU A 98 10.33 -6.05 -5.92
N THR A 99 9.88 -6.98 -6.76
CA THR A 99 9.83 -6.78 -8.23
C THR A 99 8.54 -6.11 -8.70
N LEU A 100 7.50 -6.15 -7.86
CA LEU A 100 6.17 -5.63 -8.18
C LEU A 100 5.90 -4.27 -7.56
N TYR A 101 6.47 -3.97 -6.40
CA TYR A 101 6.21 -2.75 -5.64
C TYR A 101 7.48 -1.97 -5.38
N ASP A 102 7.35 -0.64 -5.43
CA ASP A 102 8.34 0.27 -4.89
C ASP A 102 8.15 0.40 -3.37
N PHE A 103 9.12 -0.13 -2.63
CA PHE A 103 9.21 0.05 -1.19
C PHE A 103 10.01 1.30 -0.85
N CYS A 104 9.34 2.26 -0.23
CA CYS A 104 9.91 3.53 0.19
C CYS A 104 10.16 3.54 1.72
N PRO A 105 11.12 4.33 2.21
CA PRO A 105 11.31 4.48 3.66
C PRO A 105 10.14 5.22 4.32
N ASP A 106 9.61 6.25 3.68
CA ASP A 106 8.61 7.16 4.22
C ASP A 106 7.68 7.72 3.13
N VAL A 107 6.59 8.36 3.57
CA VAL A 107 5.57 8.96 2.69
C VAL A 107 6.15 10.05 1.79
N GLU A 108 7.10 10.84 2.27
CA GLU A 108 7.71 11.92 1.46
C GLU A 108 8.50 11.36 0.29
N SER A 109 9.24 10.28 0.52
CA SER A 109 9.99 9.56 -0.52
C SER A 109 9.05 8.93 -1.54
N ALA A 110 7.94 8.33 -1.09
CA ALA A 110 6.92 7.78 -1.98
C ALA A 110 6.28 8.87 -2.87
N LYS A 111 5.95 10.03 -2.29
CA LYS A 111 5.42 11.19 -3.05
C LYS A 111 6.41 11.65 -4.13
N LYS A 112 7.69 11.81 -3.77
CA LYS A 112 8.74 12.19 -4.74
C LYS A 112 8.86 11.20 -5.89
N GLN A 113 8.78 9.91 -5.60
CA GLN A 113 8.94 8.86 -6.61
C GLN A 113 7.74 8.77 -7.58
N PHE A 114 6.60 9.38 -7.25
CA PHE A 114 5.52 9.57 -8.22
C PHE A 114 5.68 10.84 -9.07
N ASP A 115 6.40 11.83 -8.56
CA ASP A 115 6.75 13.05 -9.30
C ASP A 115 7.92 12.79 -10.26
N GLU A 116 8.81 11.86 -9.88
CA GLU A 116 9.89 11.39 -10.74
C GLU A 116 9.34 10.43 -11.81
N PRO A 117 9.64 10.63 -13.11
CA PRO A 117 9.17 9.75 -14.15
C PRO A 117 9.70 8.34 -13.89
N VAL A 118 8.78 7.38 -13.80
CA VAL A 118 9.05 5.94 -13.66
C VAL A 118 10.23 5.58 -14.55
N LYS A 119 11.33 5.11 -13.95
CA LYS A 119 12.40 4.46 -14.70
C LYS A 119 11.83 3.19 -15.29
N GLY A 120 11.28 3.32 -16.49
CA GLY A 120 10.94 2.18 -17.33
C GLY A 120 12.19 1.32 -17.51
N GLY A 121 12.18 0.15 -16.88
CA GLY A 121 12.79 -1.06 -17.40
C GLY A 121 11.64 -2.06 -17.53
N PHE A 122 11.33 -2.63 -18.68
CA PHE A 122 12.12 -2.94 -19.86
C PHE A 122 11.31 -2.69 -21.15
#